data_AF-A0A7X7WRW9-F1
#
_entry.id   AF-A0A7X7WRW9-F1
#
_cell.length_a   1.000
_cell.length_b   1.000
_cell.length_c   1.000
_cell.angle_alpha   90.00
_cell.angle_beta   90.00
_cell.angle_gamma   90.00
#
_symmetry.space_group_name_H-M   'P 1'
#
loop_
_entity.id
_entity.type
_entity.pdbx_description
1 polymer ?
#
loop_
_entity_poly.entity_id
_entity_poly.type
_entity_poly.pdbx_seq_one_letter_code
_entity_poly.pdbx_strand_id
1 'polypeptide(L)'
;MAHTTDSTARVRPENTIEAGVRTLHCLFGMLHHQQKDELCRNCKSFAVTLEAARKKLIETEACVTNWSGGESARALMLSIYGVLGDIVEPEHPAAQRKTGACSLPNGLCMLKEIARLAGCAEFLD
;
A
#
# COMPACT_ATOMS: atom_id res chain seq x y z
N MET A 1 -8.29 -38.87 -20.24
CA MET A 1 -7.66 -37.75 -20.96
C MET A 1 -7.63 -36.57 -20.01
N ALA A 2 -6.45 -36.23 -19.49
CA ALA A 2 -6.29 -35.18 -18.49
C ALA A 2 -6.26 -33.82 -19.18
N HIS A 3 -7.22 -32.96 -18.87
CA HIS A 3 -7.17 -31.54 -19.20
C HIS A 3 -6.37 -30.83 -18.09
N THR A 4 -5.06 -30.75 -18.25
CA THR A 4 -4.23 -29.81 -17.50
C THR A 4 -4.29 -28.47 -18.23
N THR A 5 -5.21 -27.59 -17.83
CA THR A 5 -5.13 -26.18 -18.19
C THR A 5 -4.07 -25.53 -17.30
N ASP A 6 -2.83 -25.55 -17.76
CA ASP A 6 -1.78 -24.65 -17.29
C ASP A 6 -2.18 -23.22 -17.69
N SER A 7 -2.92 -22.57 -16.80
CA SER A 7 -3.33 -21.17 -16.92
C SER A 7 -2.35 -20.27 -16.16
N THR A 8 -1.06 -20.38 -16.45
CA THR A 8 -0.12 -19.29 -16.16
C THR A 8 -0.23 -18.25 -17.28
N ALA A 9 -1.38 -17.58 -17.33
CA ALA A 9 -1.55 -16.40 -18.19
C ALA A 9 -0.42 -15.42 -17.83
N ARG A 10 0.52 -15.22 -18.76
CA ARG A 10 1.59 -14.23 -18.59
C ARG A 10 0.93 -12.87 -18.40
N VAL A 11 0.92 -12.38 -17.16
CA VAL A 11 0.41 -11.04 -16.85
C VAL A 11 1.25 -10.08 -17.66
N ARG A 12 0.61 -9.33 -18.55
CA ARG A 12 1.33 -8.36 -19.37
C ARG A 12 1.94 -7.29 -18.45
N PRO A 13 3.14 -6.79 -18.73
CA PRO A 13 3.78 -5.75 -17.91
C PRO A 13 2.91 -4.50 -17.75
N GLU A 14 2.09 -4.15 -18.75
CA GLU A 14 1.11 -3.06 -18.61
C GLU A 14 0.08 -3.29 -17.48
N ASN A 15 -0.34 -4.54 -17.28
CA ASN A 15 -1.31 -4.90 -16.24
C ASN A 15 -0.68 -4.90 -14.84
N THR A 16 0.64 -5.06 -14.73
CA THR A 16 1.34 -4.99 -13.44
C THR A 16 1.56 -3.56 -12.97
N ILE A 17 1.82 -2.62 -13.87
CA ILE A 17 1.96 -1.19 -13.53
C ILE A 17 0.62 -0.63 -13.04
N GLU A 18 -0.46 -0.82 -13.80
CA GLU A 18 -1.77 -0.29 -13.40
C GLU A 18 -2.29 -0.94 -12.11
N ALA A 19 -2.12 -2.25 -11.94
CA ALA A 19 -2.43 -2.93 -10.68
C ALA A 19 -1.58 -2.41 -9.51
N GLY A 20 -0.29 -2.13 -9.73
CA GLY A 20 0.60 -1.54 -8.74
C GLY A 20 0.11 -0.17 -8.29
N VAL A 21 -0.23 0.71 -9.23
CA VAL A 21 -0.77 2.05 -8.94
C VAL A 21 -2.10 1.96 -8.18
N ARG A 22 -3.02 1.07 -8.59
CA ARG A 22 -4.29 0.85 -7.87
C ARG A 22 -4.05 0.38 -6.43
N THR A 23 -3.08 -0.50 -6.23
CA THR A 23 -2.76 -1.04 -4.90
C THR A 23 -2.15 0.04 -4.00
N LEU A 24 -1.26 0.88 -4.55
CA LEU A 24 -0.74 2.05 -3.82
C LEU A 24 -1.81 3.08 -3.53
N HIS A 25 -2.73 3.34 -4.47
CA HIS A 25 -3.87 4.24 -4.25
C HIS A 25 -4.75 3.77 -3.08
N CYS A 26 -5.06 2.47 -3.04
CA CYS A 26 -5.75 1.86 -1.91
C CYS A 26 -4.95 2.00 -0.60
N LEU A 27 -3.64 1.74 -0.63
CA LEU A 27 -2.78 1.82 0.55
C LEU A 27 -2.72 3.24 1.13
N PHE A 28 -2.50 4.27 0.30
CA PHE A 28 -2.48 5.66 0.74
C PHE A 28 -3.85 6.14 1.21
N GLY A 29 -4.93 5.72 0.54
CA GLY A 29 -6.29 5.95 1.02
C GLY A 29 -6.50 5.34 2.42
N MET A 30 -5.98 4.13 2.66
CA MET A 30 -6.07 3.50 3.97
C MET A 30 -5.22 4.18 5.03
N LEU A 31 -3.98 4.59 4.71
CA LEU A 31 -3.14 5.39 5.62
C LEU A 31 -3.85 6.68 6.00
N HIS A 32 -4.40 7.41 5.02
CA HIS A 32 -5.14 8.63 5.24
C HIS A 32 -6.42 8.44 6.08
N HIS A 33 -7.09 7.30 5.93
CA HIS A 33 -8.25 6.97 6.76
C HIS A 33 -7.85 6.58 8.19
N GLN A 34 -6.86 5.68 8.34
CA GLN A 34 -6.44 5.10 9.61
C GLN A 34 -5.71 6.09 10.52
N GLN A 35 -5.13 7.17 9.99
CA GLN A 35 -4.59 8.24 10.85
C GLN A 35 -5.66 8.97 11.69
N LYS A 36 -6.95 8.79 11.39
CA LYS A 36 -8.04 9.33 12.22
C LYS A 36 -8.29 8.49 13.48
N ASP A 37 -7.78 7.26 13.51
CA ASP A 37 -7.76 6.41 14.70
C ASP A 37 -6.46 6.67 15.47
N GLU A 38 -6.57 7.07 16.73
CA GLU A 38 -5.42 7.48 17.54
C GLU A 38 -4.40 6.36 17.78
N LEU A 39 -4.87 5.10 17.86
CA LEU A 39 -4.00 3.95 18.05
C LEU A 39 -3.27 3.63 16.75
N CYS A 40 -3.98 3.61 15.63
CA CYS A 40 -3.39 3.36 14.32
C CYS A 40 -2.44 4.48 13.90
N ARG A 41 -2.81 5.75 14.09
CA ARG A 41 -1.93 6.90 13.83
C ARG A 41 -0.60 6.78 14.57
N ASN A 42 -0.62 6.35 15.82
CA ASN A 42 0.60 6.22 16.64
C ASN A 42 1.23 4.82 16.56
N CYS A 43 0.85 3.98 15.60
CA CYS A 43 1.35 2.62 15.51
C CYS A 43 2.70 2.57 14.78
N LYS A 44 3.64 1.78 15.30
CA LYS A 44 4.91 1.48 14.61
C LYS A 44 4.67 0.89 13.21
N SER A 45 3.69 0.01 13.05
CA SER A 45 3.36 -0.54 11.73
C SER A 45 2.81 0.52 10.79
N PHE A 46 2.11 1.55 11.29
CA PHE A 46 1.68 2.67 10.45
C PHE A 46 2.87 3.46 9.91
N ALA A 47 3.78 3.89 10.79
CA ALA A 47 4.97 4.65 10.40
C ALA A 47 5.80 3.89 9.36
N VAL A 48 6.06 2.61 9.62
CA VAL A 48 6.89 1.79 8.72
C VAL A 48 6.18 1.53 7.39
N THR A 49 4.87 1.27 7.40
CA THR A 49 4.09 1.14 6.15
C THR A 49 4.10 2.43 5.35
N LEU A 50 3.98 3.61 5.98
CA LEU A 50 4.02 4.90 5.30
C LEU A 50 5.37 5.12 4.61
N GLU A 51 6.48 4.85 5.30
CA GLU A 51 7.82 4.97 4.72
C GLU A 51 8.01 4.03 3.53
N ALA A 52 7.60 2.77 3.66
CA ALA A 52 7.65 1.78 2.60
C ALA A 52 6.79 2.19 1.39
N ALA A 53 5.57 2.67 1.63
CA ALA A 53 4.66 3.13 0.59
C ALA A 53 5.23 4.34 -0.16
N ARG A 54 5.90 5.29 0.53
CA ARG A 54 6.59 6.43 -0.09
C ARG A 54 7.72 5.96 -1.03
N LYS A 55 8.55 5.02 -0.58
CA LYS A 55 9.61 4.43 -1.42
C LYS A 55 9.01 3.76 -2.66
N LYS A 56 7.95 2.96 -2.45
CA LYS A 56 7.27 2.25 -3.54
C LYS A 56 6.57 3.16 -4.54
N LEU A 57 6.06 4.30 -4.08
CA LEU A 57 5.46 5.33 -4.93
C LEU A 57 6.49 5.90 -5.91
N ILE A 58 7.70 6.22 -5.43
CA ILE A 58 8.79 6.76 -6.27
C ILE A 58 9.19 5.75 -7.35
N GLU A 59 9.35 4.48 -6.98
CA GLU A 59 9.63 3.40 -7.95
C GLU A 59 8.52 3.28 -9.00
N THR A 60 7.27 3.37 -8.56
CA THR A 60 6.11 3.23 -9.43
C THR A 60 5.96 4.44 -10.36
N GLU A 61 6.25 5.64 -9.88
CA GLU A 61 6.23 6.88 -10.68
C GLU A 61 7.21 6.82 -11.85
N ALA A 62 8.42 6.30 -11.63
CA ALA A 62 9.41 6.09 -12.68
C ALA A 62 8.89 5.13 -13.77
N CYS A 63 8.17 4.09 -13.37
CA CYS A 63 7.54 3.16 -14.31
C CYS A 63 6.37 3.79 -15.07
N VAL A 64 5.49 4.53 -14.40
CA VAL A 64 4.31 5.18 -15.01
C VAL A 64 4.72 6.27 -16.01
N THR A 65 5.76 7.05 -15.69
CA THR A 65 6.25 8.13 -16.57
C THR A 65 6.74 7.60 -17.91
N ASN A 66 7.41 6.45 -17.91
CA ASN A 66 7.91 5.79 -19.11
C ASN A 66 6.87 4.90 -19.81
N TRP A 67 5.69 4.73 -19.21
CA TRP A 67 4.63 3.90 -19.74
C TRP A 67 3.68 4.73 -20.63
N SER A 68 3.50 4.28 -21.87
CA SER A 68 2.59 4.91 -22.84
C SER A 68 1.11 4.65 -22.53
N GLY A 69 0.80 3.68 -21.66
CA GLY A 69 -0.56 3.38 -21.25
C GLY A 69 -1.06 4.25 -20.11
N GLY A 70 -2.38 4.49 -20.13
CA GLY A 70 -3.17 4.77 -18.92
C GLY A 70 -3.18 6.20 -18.39
N GLU A 71 -4.02 7.06 -18.97
CA GLU A 71 -4.54 8.26 -18.30
C GLU A 71 -5.12 7.92 -16.91
N SER A 72 -5.77 6.77 -16.79
CA SER A 72 -6.24 6.14 -15.54
C SER A 72 -5.15 6.04 -14.46
N ALA A 73 -3.98 5.51 -14.80
CA ALA A 73 -2.89 5.36 -13.83
C ALA A 73 -2.32 6.72 -13.38
N ARG A 74 -2.21 7.68 -14.31
CA ARG A 74 -1.77 9.04 -13.97
C ARG A 74 -2.77 9.74 -13.05
N ALA A 75 -4.08 9.59 -13.30
CA ALA A 75 -5.12 10.12 -12.45
C ALA A 75 -5.06 9.54 -11.02
N LEU A 76 -4.81 8.23 -10.90
CA LEU A 76 -4.62 7.58 -9.60
C LEU A 76 -3.36 8.09 -8.88
N MET A 77 -2.24 8.29 -9.59
CA MET A 77 -1.02 8.89 -9.03
C MET A 77 -1.27 10.29 -8.48
N LEU A 78 -1.99 11.13 -9.23
CA LEU A 78 -2.38 12.47 -8.75
C LEU A 78 -3.27 12.38 -7.50
N SER A 79 -4.20 11.43 -7.45
CA SER A 79 -5.01 11.20 -6.25
C SER A 79 -4.18 10.75 -5.05
N ILE A 80 -3.14 9.93 -5.26
CA ILE A 80 -2.20 9.55 -4.19
C ILE A 80 -1.50 10.79 -3.64
N TYR A 81 -0.96 11.64 -4.52
CA TYR A 81 -0.28 12.86 -4.09
C TYR A 81 -1.19 13.82 -3.34
N GLY A 82 -2.47 13.91 -3.75
CA GLY A 82 -3.47 14.70 -3.06
C GLY A 82 -3.65 14.29 -1.60
N VAL A 83 -3.72 12.98 -1.31
CA VAL A 83 -3.88 12.50 0.08
C VAL A 83 -2.55 12.42 0.84
N LEU A 84 -1.42 12.27 0.15
CA LEU A 84 -0.09 12.14 0.77
C LEU A 84 0.26 13.36 1.62
N GLY A 85 -0.08 14.56 1.15
CA GLY A 85 0.16 15.81 1.89
C GLY A 85 -0.62 15.91 3.20
N ASP A 86 -1.72 15.18 3.32
CA ASP A 86 -2.58 15.19 4.51
C ASP A 86 -2.23 14.08 5.50
N ILE A 87 -1.30 13.18 5.18
CA ILE A 87 -0.91 12.09 6.07
C ILE A 87 0.15 12.59 7.05
N VAL A 88 -0.21 12.62 8.32
CA VAL A 88 0.69 13.02 9.40
C VAL A 88 1.57 11.85 9.81
N GLU A 89 2.87 12.08 9.85
CA GLU A 89 3.84 11.09 10.29
C GLU A 89 3.81 10.94 11.82
N PRO A 90 3.89 9.72 12.37
CA PRO A 90 3.80 9.54 13.83
C PRO A 90 5.09 10.02 14.50
N GLU A 91 4.99 10.97 15.45
CA GLU A 91 6.16 11.49 16.17
C GLU A 91 6.79 10.43 17.10
N HIS A 92 5.95 9.65 17.78
CA HIS A 92 6.37 8.65 18.77
C HIS A 92 5.64 7.32 18.55
N PRO A 93 5.99 6.56 17.48
CA PRO A 93 5.31 5.33 17.15
C PRO A 93 5.52 4.24 18.21
N ALA A 94 4.42 3.63 18.65
CA ALA A 94 4.41 2.54 19.62
C ALA A 94 4.01 1.20 19.00
N ALA A 95 4.48 0.10 19.59
CA ALA A 95 4.12 -1.26 19.15
C ALA A 95 2.74 -1.68 19.72
N GLN A 96 1.67 -1.01 19.29
CA GLN A 96 0.31 -1.11 19.85
C GLN A 96 -0.21 -2.55 20.02
N ARG A 97 0.12 -3.46 19.09
CA ARG A 97 -0.25 -4.88 19.20
C ARG A 97 0.54 -5.61 20.30
N LYS A 98 1.84 -5.33 20.44
CA LYS A 98 2.71 -5.96 21.45
C LYS A 98 2.37 -5.47 22.86
N THR A 99 1.84 -4.26 22.99
CA THR A 99 1.40 -3.67 24.26
C THR A 99 -0.06 -4.01 24.61
N GLY A 100 -0.77 -4.75 23.74
CA GLY A 100 -2.18 -5.10 23.95
C GLY A 100 -3.17 -3.94 23.71
N ALA A 101 -2.70 -2.80 23.24
CA ALA A 101 -3.53 -1.63 22.96
C ALA A 101 -4.35 -1.77 21.66
N CYS A 102 -3.88 -2.59 20.71
CA CYS A 102 -4.56 -2.82 19.44
C CYS A 102 -5.29 -4.17 19.42
N SER A 103 -6.63 -4.10 19.41
CA SER A 103 -7.53 -5.27 19.34
C SER A 103 -8.08 -5.41 17.91
N LEU A 104 -7.33 -6.09 17.06
CA LEU A 104 -7.73 -6.31 15.67
C LEU A 104 -8.74 -7.45 15.57
N PRO A 105 -9.85 -7.28 14.81
CA PRO A 105 -10.75 -8.38 14.53
C PRO A 105 -9.98 -9.52 13.84
N ASN A 106 -10.10 -10.73 14.39
CA ASN A 106 -9.39 -11.93 13.92
C ASN A 106 -7.84 -11.81 13.92
N GLY A 107 -7.27 -10.83 14.63
CA GLY A 107 -5.82 -10.62 14.68
C GLY A 107 -5.20 -10.08 13.38
N LEU A 108 -6.02 -9.59 12.44
CA LEU A 108 -5.58 -9.13 11.12
C LEU A 108 -5.46 -7.61 11.05
N CYS A 109 -4.29 -7.11 10.64
CA CYS A 109 -4.06 -5.69 10.41
C CYS A 109 -4.26 -5.39 8.92
N MET A 110 -5.39 -4.75 8.56
CA MET A 110 -5.69 -4.43 7.16
C MET A 110 -4.57 -3.62 6.49
N LEU A 111 -3.95 -2.70 7.23
CA LEU A 111 -2.84 -1.90 6.72
C LEU A 111 -1.63 -2.77 6.33
N LYS A 112 -1.28 -3.78 7.13
CA LYS A 112 -0.20 -4.72 6.80
C LYS A 112 -0.55 -5.60 5.60
N GLU A 113 -1.79 -6.06 5.50
CA GLU A 113 -2.22 -6.90 4.38
C GLU A 113 -2.15 -6.14 3.05
N ILE A 114 -2.65 -4.91 3.01
CA ILE A 114 -2.59 -4.08 1.80
C ILE A 114 -1.14 -3.71 1.47
N ALA A 115 -0.32 -3.40 2.49
CA ALA A 115 1.10 -3.15 2.29
C ALA A 115 1.84 -4.37 1.71
N ARG A 116 1.49 -5.59 2.13
CA ARG A 116 2.04 -6.82 1.52
C ARG A 116 1.67 -6.92 0.04
N LEU A 117 0.40 -6.67 -0.31
CA LEU A 117 -0.06 -6.66 -1.70
C LEU A 117 0.61 -5.57 -2.54
N ALA A 118 0.91 -4.41 -1.94
CA ALA A 118 1.64 -3.32 -2.59
C ALA A 118 3.13 -3.63 -2.82
N GLY A 119 3.62 -4.79 -2.38
CA GLY A 119 5.05 -5.11 -2.42
C GLY A 119 5.87 -4.31 -1.40
N CYS A 120 5.24 -3.80 -0.34
CA CYS A 120 5.90 -3.12 0.79
C CYS A 120 6.23 -4.11 1.94
N ALA A 121 6.17 -5.42 1.68
CA ALA A 121 6.22 -6.47 2.69
C ALA A 121 7.57 -6.53 3.43
N GLU A 122 8.66 -6.21 2.74
CA GLU A 122 10.04 -6.24 3.26
C GLU A 122 10.28 -5.29 4.45
N PHE A 123 9.32 -4.42 4.75
CA PHE A 123 9.39 -3.46 5.85
C PHE A 123 8.51 -3.85 7.05
N LEU A 124 7.72 -4.93 7.01
CA LEU A 124 6.63 -5.16 8.00
C LEU A 124 6.95 -6.09 9.18
N ASP A 125 8.19 -6.58 9.27
CA ASP A 125 8.67 -7.51 10.31
C ASP A 125 8.91 -6.86 11.70
#